data_AF-R9N2V2-F1
#
_entry.id   AF-R9N2V2-F1
#
_cell.length_a   1.000
_cell.length_b   1.000
_cell.length_c   1.000
_cell.angle_alpha   90.00
_cell.angle_beta   90.00
_cell.angle_gamma   90.00
#
_symmetry.space_group_name_H-M   'P 1'
#
loop_
_entity.id
_entity.type
_entity.pdbx_description
1 polymer ?
#
loop_
_entity_poly.entity_id
_entity_poly.type
_entity_poly.pdbx_seq_one_letter_code
_entity_poly.pdbx_strand_id
1 'polypeptide(L)'
;MLVENKTTEFKREYVEDIKNTIAAFANCDGGTLYISVNDVGTVCGVEDVDGTMLCVTNAIRDAVWPDITIFMECRNDVMDEKSIVCVTVQRGMARPYYLQGKGMRPEGVYVRQGASTVLATDAVILNMIKETSGDSYEAARSLDQKLTFDKSADFFKKWKVEFGKAQMRTLHLIGEDDMYTNLGLLLSEQCAHVIKLAVFEDNRKSVFKDSRELSGSLL
;
A
#
# COMPACT_ATOMS: atom_id res chain seq x y z
N MET A 1 23.85 20.41 1.45
CA MET A 1 23.65 20.20 0.00
C MET A 1 22.60 19.13 -0.18
N LEU A 2 21.55 19.45 -0.93
CA LEU A 2 20.55 18.49 -1.36
C LEU A 2 21.19 17.59 -2.44
N VAL A 3 20.99 16.28 -2.33
CA VAL A 3 21.52 15.27 -3.27
C VAL A 3 20.41 14.30 -3.65
N GLU A 4 20.42 13.87 -4.90
CA GLU A 4 19.44 12.90 -5.40
C GLU A 4 19.56 11.57 -4.65
N ASN A 5 18.41 11.00 -4.34
CA ASN A 5 18.30 9.78 -3.57
C ASN A 5 16.93 9.13 -3.81
N LYS A 6 16.59 8.11 -3.01
CA LYS A 6 15.32 7.37 -3.17
C LYS A 6 14.07 8.24 -3.12
N THR A 7 14.09 9.33 -2.36
CA THR A 7 12.95 10.23 -2.11
C THR A 7 13.19 11.65 -2.64
N THR A 8 14.24 11.88 -3.42
CA THR A 8 14.60 13.20 -3.95
C THR A 8 15.06 13.07 -5.40
N GLU A 9 14.43 13.84 -6.29
CA GLU A 9 14.78 13.92 -7.72
C GLU A 9 14.94 15.38 -8.14
N PHE A 10 15.92 15.68 -8.98
CA PHE A 10 16.09 16.98 -9.61
C PHE A 10 15.80 16.92 -11.10
N LYS A 11 15.15 17.96 -11.61
CA LYS A 11 14.97 18.19 -13.04
C LYS A 11 15.28 19.64 -13.33
N ARG A 12 16.15 19.88 -14.32
CA ARG A 12 16.50 21.25 -14.73
C ARG A 12 15.30 22.03 -15.26
N GLU A 13 14.36 21.35 -15.90
CA GLU A 13 13.16 21.94 -16.48
C GLU A 13 12.02 20.92 -16.47
N TYR A 14 10.80 21.36 -16.78
CA TYR A 14 9.69 20.44 -16.98
C TYR A 14 9.98 19.54 -18.17
N VAL A 15 9.89 18.22 -17.94
CA VAL A 15 10.01 17.20 -18.97
C VAL A 15 8.95 16.12 -18.72
N GLU A 16 8.47 15.53 -19.81
CA GLU A 16 7.39 14.52 -19.77
C GLU A 16 7.72 13.29 -18.93
N ASP A 17 9.00 12.99 -18.69
CA ASP A 17 9.42 11.83 -17.91
C ASP A 17 9.17 12.00 -16.39
N ILE A 18 8.84 13.21 -15.93
CA ILE A 18 8.46 13.51 -14.54
C ILE A 18 7.34 12.59 -14.07
N LYS A 19 6.38 12.26 -14.94
CA LYS A 19 5.28 11.34 -14.61
C LYS A 19 5.76 9.94 -14.20
N ASN A 20 6.88 9.48 -14.75
CA ASN A 20 7.48 8.21 -14.36
C ASN A 20 7.98 8.30 -12.91
N THR A 21 8.67 9.39 -12.56
CA THR A 21 9.22 9.59 -11.21
C THR A 21 8.12 9.83 -10.18
N ILE A 22 7.07 10.58 -10.52
CA ILE A 22 5.90 10.77 -9.65
C ILE A 22 5.19 9.43 -9.39
N ALA A 23 4.96 8.62 -10.42
CA ALA A 23 4.42 7.26 -10.25
C ALA A 23 5.36 6.38 -9.39
N ALA A 24 6.68 6.50 -9.57
CA ALA A 24 7.66 5.78 -8.78
C ALA A 24 7.67 6.19 -7.30
N PHE A 25 7.52 7.47 -6.98
CA PHE A 25 7.37 7.94 -5.61
C PHE A 25 6.10 7.40 -4.97
N ALA A 26 4.97 7.46 -5.67
CA ALA A 26 3.72 6.87 -5.20
C ALA A 26 3.82 5.36 -4.95
N ASN A 27 4.61 4.64 -5.76
CA ASN A 27 4.84 3.19 -5.62
C ASN A 27 5.85 2.80 -4.53
N CYS A 28 6.68 3.75 -4.09
CA CYS A 28 7.73 3.52 -3.10
C CYS A 28 7.43 4.27 -1.80
N ASP A 29 8.39 5.06 -1.31
CA ASP A 29 8.33 5.68 0.03
C ASP A 29 7.86 7.14 -0.03
N GLY A 30 7.20 7.54 -1.12
CA GLY A 30 6.97 8.94 -1.45
C GLY A 30 8.25 9.64 -1.90
N GLY A 31 8.21 10.96 -1.99
CA GLY A 31 9.37 11.78 -2.30
C GLY A 31 9.02 13.18 -2.79
N THR A 32 10.07 13.94 -3.10
CA THR A 32 9.95 15.29 -3.64
C THR A 32 10.76 15.41 -4.93
N LEU A 33 10.10 15.91 -5.97
CA LEU A 33 10.72 16.29 -7.23
C LEU A 33 10.89 17.81 -7.27
N TYR A 34 12.09 18.27 -7.56
CA TYR A 34 12.42 19.70 -7.69
C TYR A 34 12.64 20.04 -9.16
N ILE A 35 11.86 20.98 -9.68
CA ILE A 35 12.01 21.49 -11.05
C ILE A 35 12.79 22.80 -10.99
N SER A 36 13.71 22.96 -11.93
CA SER A 36 14.73 24.01 -11.98
C SER A 36 15.90 23.84 -11.02
N VAL A 37 16.24 22.57 -10.78
CA VAL A 37 17.49 22.16 -10.12
C VAL A 37 18.17 21.17 -11.05
N ASN A 38 19.45 21.37 -11.37
CA ASN A 38 20.19 20.42 -12.21
C ASN A 38 20.69 19.21 -11.38
N ASP A 39 21.20 18.19 -12.06
CA ASP A 39 21.69 16.93 -11.43
C ASP A 39 22.82 17.16 -10.40
N VAL A 40 23.51 18.31 -10.48
CA VAL A 40 24.58 18.71 -9.55
C VAL A 40 24.04 19.58 -8.39
N GLY A 41 22.73 19.78 -8.31
CA GLY A 41 22.06 20.56 -7.26
C GLY A 41 22.09 22.09 -7.46
N THR A 42 22.44 22.58 -8.65
CA THR A 42 22.47 24.01 -8.96
C THR A 42 21.08 24.51 -9.37
N VAL A 43 20.65 25.61 -8.74
CA VAL A 43 19.33 26.22 -9.02
C VAL A 43 19.37 27.08 -10.28
N CYS A 44 18.51 26.75 -11.25
CA CYS A 44 18.43 27.44 -12.54
C CYS A 44 17.43 28.60 -12.52
N GLY A 45 16.33 28.47 -11.76
CA GLY A 45 15.18 29.40 -11.74
C GLY A 45 14.09 29.03 -12.76
N VAL A 46 12.82 29.16 -12.37
CA VAL A 46 11.65 29.00 -13.25
C VAL A 46 11.11 30.39 -13.60
N GLU A 47 10.94 30.67 -14.89
CA GLU A 47 10.37 31.95 -15.35
C GLU A 47 8.84 32.01 -15.15
N ASP A 48 8.12 30.96 -15.54
CA ASP A 48 6.67 30.83 -15.37
C ASP A 48 6.33 29.69 -14.40
N VAL A 49 6.30 30.02 -13.11
CA VAL A 49 6.04 29.05 -12.04
C VAL A 49 4.62 28.50 -12.14
N ASP A 50 3.63 29.37 -12.32
CA ASP A 50 2.21 28.99 -12.35
C ASP A 50 1.90 28.10 -13.55
N GLY A 51 2.42 28.44 -14.73
CA GLY A 51 2.31 27.61 -15.93
C GLY A 51 2.97 26.25 -15.73
N THR A 52 4.16 26.20 -15.13
CA THR A 52 4.86 24.94 -14.84
C THR A 52 4.07 24.06 -13.87
N MET A 53 3.55 24.62 -12.77
CA MET A 53 2.74 23.88 -11.81
C MET A 53 1.46 23.31 -12.43
N LEU A 54 0.81 24.09 -13.30
CA LEU A 54 -0.38 23.66 -14.03
C LEU A 54 -0.07 22.53 -15.02
N CYS A 55 1.04 22.65 -15.77
CA CYS A 55 1.51 21.61 -16.68
C CYS A 55 1.77 20.29 -15.94
N VAL A 56 2.50 20.33 -14.82
CA VAL A 56 2.75 19.14 -14.00
C VAL A 56 1.45 18.51 -13.54
N THR A 57 0.55 19.29 -12.93
CA THR A 57 -0.68 18.75 -12.34
C THR A 57 -1.58 18.09 -13.40
N ASN A 58 -1.73 18.72 -14.56
CA ASN A 58 -2.49 18.14 -15.66
C ASN A 58 -1.82 16.89 -16.23
N ALA A 59 -0.50 16.93 -16.47
CA ALA A 59 0.23 15.79 -17.00
C ALA A 59 0.14 14.55 -16.09
N ILE A 60 0.21 14.74 -14.77
CA ILE A 60 0.06 13.64 -13.80
C ILE A 60 -1.37 13.10 -13.79
N ARG A 61 -2.37 13.98 -13.70
CA ARG A 61 -3.80 13.57 -13.70
C ARG A 61 -4.15 12.74 -14.94
N ASP A 62 -3.65 13.15 -16.10
CA ASP A 62 -4.02 12.53 -17.36
C ASP A 62 -3.19 11.26 -17.66
N ALA A 63 -2.00 11.12 -17.06
CA ALA A 63 -1.10 10.01 -17.35
C ALA A 63 -1.04 8.92 -16.27
N VAL A 64 -1.28 9.22 -14.99
CA VAL A 64 -1.07 8.28 -13.88
C VAL A 64 -2.40 7.73 -13.37
N TRP A 65 -2.48 6.40 -13.26
CA TRP A 65 -3.64 5.69 -12.72
C TRP A 65 -3.21 4.70 -11.63
N PRO A 66 -3.96 4.55 -10.52
CA PRO A 66 -5.10 5.37 -10.09
C PRO A 66 -4.73 6.84 -9.91
N ASP A 67 -5.72 7.74 -9.83
CA ASP A 67 -5.45 9.16 -9.64
C ASP A 67 -4.68 9.41 -8.31
N ILE A 68 -3.52 10.06 -8.42
CA ILE A 68 -2.62 10.37 -7.31
C ILE A 68 -2.70 11.84 -6.88
N THR A 69 -3.46 12.69 -7.58
CA THR A 69 -3.48 14.15 -7.36
C THR A 69 -3.85 14.55 -5.93
N ILE A 70 -4.71 13.78 -5.25
CA ILE A 70 -5.07 14.03 -3.83
C ILE A 70 -3.90 13.78 -2.85
N PHE A 71 -2.90 13.00 -3.26
CA PHE A 71 -1.71 12.67 -2.47
C PHE A 71 -0.47 13.42 -2.95
N MET A 72 -0.66 14.39 -3.85
CA MET A 72 0.37 15.23 -4.44
C MET A 72 0.17 16.68 -4.03
N GLU A 73 1.25 17.34 -3.63
CA GLU A 73 1.30 18.78 -3.41
C GLU A 73 2.29 19.40 -4.41
N CYS A 74 1.82 20.33 -5.24
CA CYS A 74 2.65 21.11 -6.15
C CYS A 74 2.70 22.56 -5.65
N ARG A 75 3.89 23.07 -5.36
CA ARG A 75 4.07 24.42 -4.79
C ARG A 75 5.27 25.15 -5.38
N ASN A 76 5.21 26.48 -5.34
CA ASN A 76 6.36 27.35 -5.49
C ASN A 76 7.27 27.25 -4.26
N ASP A 77 8.58 27.25 -4.47
CA ASP A 77 9.57 27.50 -3.42
C ASP A 77 10.68 28.42 -3.94
N VAL A 78 11.49 28.99 -3.05
CA VAL A 78 12.63 29.85 -3.41
C VAL A 78 13.92 29.23 -2.89
N MET A 79 14.84 28.92 -3.80
CA MET A 79 16.18 28.41 -3.49
C MET A 79 17.23 29.25 -4.20
N ASP A 80 18.32 29.62 -3.51
CA ASP A 80 19.37 30.49 -4.04
C ASP A 80 18.83 31.76 -4.73
N GLU A 81 17.86 32.42 -4.09
CA GLU A 81 17.17 33.64 -4.59
C GLU A 81 16.40 33.45 -5.92
N LYS A 82 16.15 32.21 -6.32
CA LYS A 82 15.43 31.86 -7.55
C LYS A 82 14.21 31.01 -7.24
N SER A 83 13.13 31.27 -7.98
CA SER A 83 11.89 30.48 -7.89
C SER A 83 12.09 29.09 -8.48
N ILE A 84 11.56 28.07 -7.80
CA ILE A 84 11.53 26.68 -8.24
C ILE A 84 10.13 26.10 -8.03
N VAL A 85 9.85 24.94 -8.64
CA VAL A 85 8.62 24.17 -8.39
C VAL A 85 8.97 22.89 -7.65
N CYS A 86 8.30 22.68 -6.52
CA CYS A 86 8.43 21.47 -5.71
C CYS A 86 7.16 20.64 -5.83
N VAL A 87 7.32 19.37 -6.19
CA VAL A 87 6.22 18.40 -6.25
C VAL A 87 6.48 17.33 -5.19
N THR A 88 5.69 17.37 -4.12
CA THR A 88 5.77 16.38 -3.04
C THR A 88 4.70 15.32 -3.26
N VAL A 89 5.09 14.05 -3.22
CA VAL A 89 4.21 12.90 -3.46
C VAL A 89 4.29 12.00 -2.24
N GLN A 90 3.14 11.70 -1.65
CA GLN A 90 3.06 10.70 -0.58
C GLN A 90 3.11 9.29 -1.17
N ARG A 91 3.54 8.32 -0.36
CA ARG A 91 3.35 6.90 -0.71
C ARG A 91 1.87 6.63 -0.95
N GLY A 92 1.56 6.09 -2.12
CA GLY A 92 0.20 5.83 -2.53
C GLY A 92 -0.38 4.59 -1.84
N MET A 93 -1.68 4.65 -1.58
CA MET A 93 -2.41 3.58 -0.88
C MET A 93 -2.98 2.54 -1.86
N ALA A 94 -3.17 2.91 -3.13
CA ALA A 94 -3.75 2.06 -4.17
C ALA A 94 -2.70 1.58 -5.20
N ARG A 95 -1.50 1.21 -4.72
CA ARG A 95 -0.42 0.67 -5.56
C ARG A 95 -0.88 -0.63 -6.26
N PRO A 96 -0.36 -0.96 -7.44
CA PRO A 96 0.59 -0.19 -8.23
C PRO A 96 -0.08 0.98 -8.96
N TYR A 97 0.55 2.15 -8.89
CA TYR A 97 0.31 3.28 -9.79
C TYR A 97 1.08 3.05 -11.08
N TYR A 98 0.44 3.26 -12.22
CA TYR A 98 0.99 3.00 -13.54
C TYR A 98 0.60 4.09 -14.53
N LEU A 99 1.33 4.16 -15.65
CA LEU A 99 0.94 5.05 -16.73
C LEU A 99 -0.25 4.48 -17.51
N GLN A 100 -1.34 5.24 -17.61
CA GLN A 100 -2.59 4.79 -18.22
C GLN A 100 -2.39 4.27 -19.65
N GLY A 101 -1.60 4.98 -20.47
CA GLY A 101 -1.29 4.58 -21.85
C GLY A 101 -0.47 3.29 -21.97
N LYS A 102 0.13 2.81 -20.88
CA LYS A 102 0.93 1.57 -20.85
C LYS A 102 0.26 0.43 -20.07
N GLY A 103 -0.65 0.71 -19.15
CA GLY A 103 -1.36 -0.28 -18.34
C GLY A 103 -0.53 -0.82 -17.16
N MET A 104 -1.18 -1.66 -16.35
CA MET A 104 -0.59 -2.29 -15.15
C MET A 104 0.27 -3.51 -15.52
N ARG A 105 1.39 -3.25 -16.18
CA ARG A 105 2.39 -4.25 -16.62
C ARG A 105 3.79 -3.65 -16.48
N PRO A 106 4.88 -4.44 -16.54
CA PRO A 106 6.24 -3.96 -16.33
C PRO A 106 6.59 -2.68 -17.09
N GLU A 107 6.08 -2.49 -18.31
CA GLU A 107 6.35 -1.31 -19.13
C GLU A 107 5.72 -0.02 -18.60
N GLY A 108 4.66 -0.13 -17.77
CA GLY A 108 3.85 0.98 -17.28
C GLY A 108 4.01 1.29 -15.79
N VAL A 109 4.65 0.41 -15.01
CA VAL A 109 4.83 0.57 -13.56
C VAL A 109 6.28 0.94 -13.28
N TYR A 110 6.49 2.02 -12.51
CA TYR A 110 7.82 2.51 -12.15
C TYR A 110 8.06 2.46 -10.64
N VAL A 111 9.32 2.27 -10.25
CA VAL A 111 9.77 2.25 -8.85
C VAL A 111 11.11 2.96 -8.69
N ARG A 112 11.40 3.42 -7.46
CA ARG A 112 12.70 4.03 -7.10
C ARG A 112 13.69 2.97 -6.64
N GLN A 113 14.86 2.94 -7.27
CA GLN A 113 16.01 2.15 -6.86
C GLN A 113 17.21 3.08 -6.67
N GLY A 114 17.47 3.47 -5.41
CA GLY A 114 18.41 4.57 -5.14
C GLY A 114 17.90 5.87 -5.78
N ALA A 115 18.78 6.62 -6.43
CA ALA A 115 18.41 7.85 -7.15
C ALA A 115 17.77 7.60 -8.53
N SER A 116 17.56 6.35 -8.95
CA SER A 116 17.06 6.04 -10.28
C SER A 116 15.60 5.60 -10.28
N THR A 117 14.87 6.02 -11.31
CA THR A 117 13.52 5.53 -11.63
C THR A 117 13.64 4.39 -12.65
N VAL A 118 13.19 3.19 -12.30
CA VAL A 118 13.27 1.98 -13.14
C VAL A 118 11.90 1.33 -13.29
N LEU A 119 11.75 0.48 -14.31
CA LEU A 119 10.53 -0.32 -14.49
C LEU A 119 10.43 -1.40 -13.40
N ALA A 120 9.22 -1.63 -12.91
CA ALA A 120 8.96 -2.70 -11.96
C ALA A 120 8.96 -4.06 -12.68
N THR A 121 9.43 -5.10 -11.98
CA THR A 121 9.29 -6.48 -12.44
C THR A 121 7.91 -7.01 -12.11
N ASP A 122 7.47 -8.09 -12.78
CA ASP A 122 6.19 -8.75 -12.47
C ASP A 122 6.07 -9.13 -10.99
N ALA A 123 7.17 -9.59 -10.38
CA ALA A 123 7.22 -9.94 -8.96
C ALA A 123 6.95 -8.74 -8.05
N VAL A 124 7.50 -7.56 -8.39
CA VAL A 124 7.28 -6.32 -7.65
C VAL A 124 5.84 -5.84 -7.81
N ILE A 125 5.30 -5.88 -9.02
CA ILE A 125 3.90 -5.54 -9.31
C ILE A 125 2.95 -6.44 -8.52
N LEU A 126 3.18 -7.75 -8.57
CA LEU A 126 2.38 -8.73 -7.82
C LEU A 126 2.45 -8.49 -6.31
N ASN A 127 3.62 -8.12 -5.78
CA ASN A 127 3.75 -7.78 -4.37
C ASN A 127 2.96 -6.50 -4.01
N MET A 128 3.01 -5.47 -4.85
CA MET A 128 2.20 -4.25 -4.64
C MET A 128 0.71 -4.57 -4.62
N ILE A 129 0.23 -5.36 -5.60
CA ILE A 129 -1.14 -5.83 -5.65
C ILE A 129 -1.49 -6.54 -4.33
N LYS A 130 -0.69 -7.51 -3.88
CA LYS A 130 -0.97 -8.20 -2.60
C LYS A 130 -1.02 -7.26 -1.38
N GLU A 131 -0.16 -6.24 -1.35
CA GLU A 131 -0.11 -5.26 -0.25
C GLU A 131 -1.34 -4.33 -0.21
N THR A 132 -2.02 -4.10 -1.35
CA THR A 132 -3.05 -3.06 -1.49
C THR A 132 -4.42 -3.57 -1.93
N SER A 133 -4.51 -4.79 -2.47
CA SER A 133 -5.74 -5.37 -3.03
C SER A 133 -6.81 -5.61 -1.97
N GLY A 134 -6.50 -5.47 -0.69
CA GLY A 134 -7.49 -5.61 0.38
C GLY A 134 -8.10 -7.01 0.50
N ASP A 135 -7.63 -8.01 -0.26
CA ASP A 135 -8.00 -9.41 -0.12
C ASP A 135 -7.36 -9.98 1.16
N SER A 136 -7.83 -9.49 2.31
CA SER A 136 -7.70 -10.17 3.58
C SER A 136 -8.28 -11.55 3.38
N TYR A 137 -7.52 -12.60 3.67
CA TYR A 137 -8.01 -13.97 3.61
C TYR A 137 -9.39 -14.08 4.28
N GLU A 138 -9.53 -13.40 5.43
CA GLU A 138 -10.70 -13.22 6.27
C GLU A 138 -11.92 -12.64 5.54
N ALA A 139 -11.72 -11.70 4.61
CA ALA A 139 -12.80 -11.04 3.88
C ALA A 139 -13.34 -11.87 2.72
N ALA A 140 -12.57 -12.83 2.21
CA ALA A 140 -13.01 -13.70 1.13
C ALA A 140 -14.12 -14.65 1.60
N ARG A 141 -15.02 -15.05 0.68
CA ARG A 141 -16.09 -16.02 0.96
C ARG A 141 -15.49 -17.36 1.39
N SER A 142 -16.02 -17.94 2.47
CA SER A 142 -15.69 -19.29 2.87
C SER A 142 -16.22 -20.30 1.86
N LEU A 143 -15.39 -21.29 1.52
CA LEU A 143 -15.84 -22.41 0.69
C LEU A 143 -16.84 -23.30 1.46
N ASP A 144 -16.68 -23.41 2.78
CA ASP A 144 -17.63 -24.11 3.64
C ASP A 144 -18.66 -23.11 4.20
N GLN A 145 -19.93 -23.39 3.96
CA GLN A 145 -21.06 -22.57 4.38
C GLN A 145 -21.89 -23.22 5.50
N LYS A 146 -21.50 -24.42 5.96
CA LYS A 146 -22.13 -25.13 7.07
C LYS A 146 -21.34 -24.87 8.36
N LEU A 147 -21.20 -23.60 8.70
CA LEU A 147 -20.40 -23.17 9.86
C LEU A 147 -21.21 -23.15 11.15
N THR A 148 -20.61 -23.63 12.24
CA THR A 148 -21.15 -23.61 13.62
C THR A 148 -20.25 -22.80 14.54
N PHE A 149 -20.85 -22.09 15.51
CA PHE A 149 -20.17 -21.04 16.27
C PHE A 149 -20.32 -21.19 17.79
N ASP A 150 -20.33 -22.41 18.31
CA ASP A 150 -20.60 -22.67 19.73
C ASP A 150 -19.59 -22.00 20.67
N LYS A 151 -18.27 -22.15 20.40
CA LYS A 151 -17.22 -21.46 21.16
C LYS A 151 -17.33 -19.93 21.07
N SER A 152 -17.63 -19.42 19.89
CA SER A 152 -17.85 -17.98 19.70
C SER A 152 -19.05 -17.52 20.53
N ALA A 153 -20.18 -18.22 20.47
CA ALA A 153 -21.36 -17.88 21.26
C ALA A 153 -21.07 -17.88 22.77
N ASP A 154 -20.34 -18.86 23.27
CA ASP A 154 -19.92 -18.93 24.68
C ASP A 154 -18.99 -17.78 25.08
N PHE A 155 -18.05 -17.40 24.19
CA PHE A 155 -17.18 -16.25 24.40
C PHE A 155 -17.99 -14.96 24.54
N PHE A 156 -18.87 -14.64 23.59
CA PHE A 156 -19.68 -13.42 23.63
C PHE A 156 -20.65 -13.40 24.82
N LYS A 157 -21.21 -14.56 25.19
CA LYS A 157 -22.08 -14.72 26.37
C LYS A 157 -21.34 -14.40 27.67
N LYS A 158 -20.07 -14.80 27.81
CA LYS A 158 -19.23 -14.47 28.98
C LYS A 158 -19.09 -12.95 29.16
N TRP A 159 -19.07 -12.20 28.06
CA TRP A 159 -19.00 -10.74 28.05
C TRP A 159 -20.36 -10.04 28.04
N LYS A 160 -21.46 -10.79 28.14
CA LYS A 160 -22.85 -10.29 28.10
C LYS A 160 -23.18 -9.54 26.81
N VAL A 161 -22.60 -9.97 25.70
CA VAL A 161 -22.86 -9.42 24.36
C VAL A 161 -23.70 -10.44 23.57
N GLU A 162 -24.72 -9.97 22.87
CA GLU A 162 -25.51 -10.82 21.98
C GLU A 162 -24.68 -11.26 20.77
N PHE A 163 -24.84 -12.52 20.36
CA PHE A 163 -24.17 -13.09 19.19
C PHE A 163 -25.20 -13.75 18.28
N GLY A 164 -25.88 -12.94 17.47
CA GLY A 164 -26.82 -13.38 16.45
C GLY A 164 -26.40 -12.92 15.05
N LYS A 165 -27.23 -13.21 14.04
CA LYS A 165 -26.93 -12.87 12.63
C LYS A 165 -26.62 -11.39 12.41
N ALA A 166 -27.29 -10.49 13.12
CA ALA A 166 -27.03 -9.05 13.02
C ALA A 166 -25.60 -8.71 13.44
N GLN A 167 -25.17 -9.22 14.60
CA GLN A 167 -23.80 -9.02 15.09
C GLN A 167 -22.77 -9.72 14.20
N MET A 168 -23.09 -10.91 13.66
CA MET A 168 -22.21 -11.62 12.73
C MET A 168 -21.99 -10.83 11.43
N ARG A 169 -23.00 -10.11 10.92
CA ARG A 169 -22.84 -9.20 9.78
C ARG A 169 -22.02 -7.96 10.16
N THR A 170 -22.28 -7.37 11.33
CA THR A 170 -21.49 -6.23 11.84
C THR A 170 -20.01 -6.57 12.02
N LEU A 171 -19.72 -7.80 12.44
CA LEU A 171 -18.37 -8.33 12.63
C LEU A 171 -17.79 -8.95 11.34
N HIS A 172 -18.50 -8.88 10.22
CA HIS A 172 -18.09 -9.42 8.91
C HIS A 172 -17.80 -10.94 8.89
N LEU A 173 -18.39 -11.72 9.80
CA LEU A 173 -18.44 -13.19 9.67
C LEU A 173 -19.38 -13.60 8.53
N ILE A 174 -20.40 -12.78 8.27
CA ILE A 174 -21.34 -12.91 7.15
C ILE A 174 -21.13 -11.70 6.23
N GLY A 175 -20.92 -11.96 4.94
CA GLY A 175 -20.78 -10.94 3.90
C GLY A 175 -22.10 -10.30 3.48
N GLU A 176 -22.03 -9.32 2.58
CA GLU A 176 -23.21 -8.62 2.05
C GLU A 176 -24.15 -9.53 1.24
N ASP A 177 -23.61 -10.64 0.73
CA ASP A 177 -24.32 -11.68 -0.02
C ASP A 177 -25.01 -12.73 0.89
N ASP A 178 -25.03 -12.50 2.21
CA ASP A 178 -25.53 -13.40 3.25
C ASP A 178 -24.76 -14.74 3.34
N MET A 179 -23.55 -14.80 2.78
CA MET A 179 -22.66 -15.96 2.84
C MET A 179 -21.59 -15.76 3.93
N TYR A 180 -21.12 -16.85 4.52
CA TYR A 180 -20.01 -16.77 5.47
C TYR A 180 -18.70 -16.43 4.78
N THR A 181 -17.91 -15.59 5.44
CA THR A 181 -16.54 -15.25 5.06
C THR A 181 -15.55 -16.24 5.69
N ASN A 182 -14.29 -16.19 5.27
CA ASN A 182 -13.22 -16.95 5.92
C ASN A 182 -12.97 -16.47 7.35
N LEU A 183 -13.29 -15.23 7.71
CA LEU A 183 -13.33 -14.80 9.12
C LEU A 183 -14.33 -15.65 9.91
N GLY A 184 -15.51 -15.88 9.32
CA GLY A 184 -16.48 -16.83 9.82
C GLY A 184 -15.88 -18.24 9.98
N LEU A 185 -15.15 -18.73 8.98
CA LEU A 185 -14.49 -20.04 9.05
C LEU A 185 -13.45 -20.12 10.19
N LEU A 186 -12.64 -19.09 10.38
CA LEU A 186 -11.63 -19.05 11.42
C LEU A 186 -12.22 -19.07 12.84
N LEU A 187 -13.41 -18.49 13.01
CA LEU A 187 -14.13 -18.43 14.29
C LEU A 187 -15.12 -19.58 14.49
N SER A 188 -15.28 -20.47 13.51
CA SER A 188 -16.19 -21.62 13.58
C SER A 188 -15.50 -22.87 14.11
N GLU A 189 -16.29 -23.89 14.44
CA GLU A 189 -15.76 -25.21 14.79
C GLU A 189 -15.12 -25.93 13.59
N GLN A 190 -15.36 -25.47 12.36
CA GLN A 190 -14.81 -26.02 11.12
C GLN A 190 -13.44 -25.43 10.75
N CYS A 191 -12.87 -24.55 11.59
CA CYS A 191 -11.51 -24.05 11.42
C CYS A 191 -10.50 -25.21 11.44
N ALA A 192 -9.91 -25.51 10.28
CA ALA A 192 -8.89 -26.55 10.13
C ALA A 192 -7.47 -26.08 10.50
N HIS A 193 -7.29 -24.79 10.79
CA HIS A 193 -6.00 -24.25 11.17
C HIS A 193 -5.66 -24.65 12.60
N VAL A 194 -4.39 -25.01 12.82
CA VAL A 194 -3.89 -25.45 14.12
C VAL A 194 -2.77 -24.51 14.56
N ILE A 195 -2.93 -23.91 15.73
CA ILE A 195 -1.87 -23.14 16.38
C ILE A 195 -1.02 -24.10 17.21
N LYS A 196 0.27 -24.21 16.87
CA LYS A 196 1.23 -25.01 17.64
C LYS A 196 2.09 -24.10 18.50
N LEU A 197 2.03 -24.32 19.80
CA LEU A 197 2.82 -23.62 20.80
C LEU A 197 3.94 -24.55 21.27
N ALA A 198 5.17 -24.04 21.37
CA ALA A 198 6.31 -24.80 21.87
C ALA A 198 7.08 -23.96 22.88
N VAL A 199 7.39 -24.55 24.03
CA VAL A 199 8.15 -23.92 25.12
C VAL A 199 9.57 -24.45 25.10
N PHE A 200 10.53 -23.54 25.15
CA PHE A 200 11.96 -23.84 25.19
C PHE A 200 12.59 -23.25 26.45
N GLU A 201 13.65 -23.89 26.94
CA GLU A 201 14.34 -23.44 28.16
C GLU A 201 15.16 -22.17 27.93
N ASP A 202 15.62 -21.94 26.71
CA ASP A 202 16.45 -20.81 26.34
C ASP A 202 15.92 -20.07 25.10
N ASN A 203 16.40 -18.84 24.92
CA ASN A 203 16.09 -18.04 23.74
C ASN A 203 16.69 -18.59 22.45
N ARG A 204 17.62 -19.57 22.55
CA ARG A 204 18.21 -20.23 21.38
C ARG A 204 17.37 -21.42 20.91
N LYS A 205 16.25 -21.71 21.58
CA LYS A 205 15.37 -22.86 21.28
C LYS A 205 16.12 -24.19 21.26
N SER A 206 17.16 -24.31 22.07
CA SER A 206 18.10 -25.45 22.04
C SER A 206 17.59 -26.65 22.83
N VAL A 207 16.82 -26.40 23.89
CA VAL A 207 16.21 -27.43 24.74
C VAL A 207 14.69 -27.27 24.72
N PHE A 208 14.01 -28.23 24.09
CA PHE A 208 12.55 -28.33 24.06
C PHE A 208 12.01 -28.80 25.42
N LYS A 209 11.00 -28.09 25.95
CA LYS A 209 10.35 -28.44 27.22
C LYS A 209 8.98 -29.07 27.01
N ASP A 210 8.14 -28.43 26.20
CA ASP A 210 6.75 -28.83 26.03
C ASP A 210 6.16 -28.27 24.73
N SER A 211 5.07 -28.89 24.24
CA SER A 211 4.29 -28.38 23.12
C SER A 211 2.80 -28.60 23.32
N ARG A 212 2.00 -27.65 22.83
CA ARG A 212 0.54 -27.77 22.80
C ARG A 212 0.02 -27.39 21.42
N GLU A 213 -0.94 -28.17 20.94
CA GLU A 213 -1.69 -27.86 19.73
C GLU A 213 -3.08 -27.35 20.12
N LEU A 214 -3.50 -26.24 19.51
CA LEU A 214 -4.82 -25.64 19.66
C LEU A 214 -5.52 -25.69 18.29
N SER A 215 -6.71 -26.28 18.25
CA SER A 215 -7.48 -26.52 17.02
C SER A 215 -8.96 -26.13 17.19
N GLY A 216 -9.63 -25.89 16.06
CA GLY A 216 -11.00 -25.37 16.01
C GLY A 216 -11.01 -23.84 16.06
N SER A 217 -12.13 -23.26 16.50
CA SER A 217 -12.29 -21.80 16.59
C SER A 217 -11.08 -21.13 17.26
N LEU A 218 -10.65 -19.99 16.70
CA LEU A 218 -9.49 -19.23 17.17
C LEU A 218 -9.70 -18.48 18.52
N LEU A 219 -10.89 -18.54 19.13
CA LEU A 219 -11.24 -17.86 20.39
C LEU A 219 -10.88 -18.65 21.65
#